data_AF-A0A359GUH7-F1
#
_entry.id   AF-A0A359GUH7-F1
#
_cell.length_a   1.000
_cell.length_b   1.000
_cell.length_c   1.000
_cell.angle_alpha   90.00
_cell.angle_beta   90.00
_cell.angle_gamma   90.00
#
_symmetry.space_group_name_H-M   'P 1'
#
loop_
_entity.id
_entity.type
_entity.pdbx_description
1 polymer ?
#
loop_
_entity_poly.entity_id
_entity_poly.type
_entity_poly.pdbx_seq_one_letter_code
_entity_poly.pdbx_strand_id
1 'polypeptide(L)'
;GGGGFIPDLVEGEFLTVWRLNREFAESDDIPGVRIPNASFPGVVSTLPGPAQLADMLQREQQLANAGGQVSLPSPIGASPPAICGPNGSAADECLRTIPPREHGGNMDIRYLQAGVSIYLPCFIEGCGLTIGDLHYAQGDGEVSGTAIEMSANIWVTTELVTDGPDLSFGPHYEGMSRVLDIPSRRFYAVTGIPIKNTGEVPPDMNYLNSD
;
A
#
# COMPACT_ATOMS: atom_id res chain seq x y z
N GLY A 1 -6.01 15.67 8.69
CA GLY A 1 -5.40 14.34 8.82
C GLY A 1 -4.16 14.35 7.97
N GLY A 2 -2.99 14.13 8.57
CA GLY A 2 -1.70 14.40 7.91
C GLY A 2 -1.19 13.34 6.93
N GLY A 3 -2.02 12.36 6.53
CA GLY A 3 -1.58 11.19 5.75
C GLY A 3 -2.08 11.09 4.31
N GLY A 4 -3.08 11.87 3.90
CA GLY A 4 -3.61 11.84 2.53
C GLY A 4 -2.72 12.60 1.54
N PHE A 5 -3.08 12.56 0.25
CA PHE A 5 -2.31 13.19 -0.84
C PHE A 5 -2.32 14.73 -0.83
N ILE A 6 -3.34 15.34 -0.24
CA ILE A 6 -3.53 16.80 -0.20
C ILE A 6 -3.76 17.31 1.25
N PRO A 7 -2.84 16.98 2.17
CA PRO A 7 -3.02 17.27 3.59
C PRO A 7 -2.99 18.78 3.90
N ASP A 8 -2.47 19.58 2.97
CA ASP A 8 -2.43 21.04 2.98
C ASP A 8 -3.74 21.70 2.52
N LEU A 9 -4.57 20.99 1.77
CA LEU A 9 -5.86 21.49 1.26
C LEU A 9 -7.06 20.99 2.08
N VAL A 10 -6.93 19.84 2.75
CA VAL A 10 -8.00 19.21 3.52
C VAL A 10 -7.63 19.17 5.00
N GLU A 11 -8.09 20.19 5.72
CA GLU A 11 -7.87 20.34 7.16
C GLU A 11 -8.90 19.56 7.99
N GLY A 12 -8.49 19.07 9.17
CA GLY A 12 -9.34 18.34 10.10
C GLY A 12 -9.30 16.82 9.95
N GLU A 13 -10.04 16.10 10.79
CA GLU A 13 -10.18 14.64 10.74
C GLU A 13 -11.58 14.30 10.25
N PHE A 14 -11.65 13.44 9.22
CA PHE A 14 -12.90 12.99 8.65
C PHE A 14 -12.98 11.47 8.79
N LEU A 15 -14.18 10.99 9.10
CA LEU A 15 -14.49 9.57 9.15
C LEU A 15 -15.82 9.36 8.43
N THR A 16 -15.85 8.39 7.53
CA THR A 16 -17.09 7.90 6.91
C THR A 16 -17.28 6.46 7.32
N VAL A 17 -18.41 6.15 7.95
CA VAL A 17 -18.73 4.77 8.33
C VAL A 17 -19.59 4.14 7.24
N TRP A 18 -19.10 3.02 6.70
CA TRP A 18 -19.75 2.31 5.62
C TRP A 18 -20.52 1.08 6.11
N ARG A 19 -21.74 0.91 5.61
CA ARG A 19 -22.49 -0.35 5.71
C ARG A 19 -22.20 -1.18 4.48
N LEU A 20 -21.63 -2.37 4.72
CA LEU A 20 -21.14 -3.26 3.68
C LEU A 20 -22.13 -4.39 3.43
N ASN A 21 -22.39 -4.71 2.17
CA ASN A 21 -23.04 -5.97 1.77
C ASN A 21 -22.25 -6.63 0.64
N ARG A 22 -22.77 -7.69 0.00
CA ARG A 22 -22.01 -8.39 -1.06
C ARG A 22 -21.88 -7.61 -2.37
N GLU A 23 -22.77 -6.65 -2.60
CA GLU A 23 -22.91 -5.93 -3.87
C GLU A 23 -22.35 -4.52 -3.80
N PHE A 24 -22.58 -3.79 -2.71
CA PHE A 24 -22.13 -2.42 -2.53
C PHE A 24 -21.95 -2.01 -1.06
N ALA A 25 -21.18 -0.94 -0.87
CA ALA A 25 -21.11 -0.16 0.35
C ALA A 25 -21.94 1.13 0.21
N GLU A 26 -22.59 1.54 1.29
CA GLU A 26 -23.29 2.82 1.40
C GLU A 26 -23.08 3.45 2.78
N SER A 27 -23.26 4.76 2.90
CA SER A 27 -23.09 5.50 4.16
C SER A 27 -24.15 6.59 4.30
N ASP A 28 -24.55 6.88 5.53
CA ASP A 28 -25.42 8.03 5.83
C ASP A 28 -24.67 9.36 5.72
N ASP A 29 -23.34 9.34 5.83
CA ASP A 29 -22.48 10.53 5.70
C ASP A 29 -22.39 11.01 4.23
N ILE A 30 -22.68 10.11 3.27
CA ILE A 30 -22.63 10.37 1.83
C ILE A 30 -23.90 9.83 1.16
N PRO A 31 -25.07 10.47 1.39
CA PRO A 31 -26.35 9.93 0.95
C PRO A 31 -26.46 9.87 -0.58
N GLY A 32 -27.06 8.79 -1.08
CA GLY A 32 -27.28 8.56 -2.51
C GLY A 32 -26.08 7.96 -3.25
N VAL A 33 -24.97 7.70 -2.55
CA VAL A 33 -23.78 7.04 -3.11
C VAL A 33 -23.77 5.55 -2.74
N ARG A 34 -23.51 4.71 -3.73
CA ARG A 34 -23.24 3.28 -3.56
C ARG A 34 -21.94 2.92 -4.27
N ILE A 35 -21.00 2.34 -3.54
CA ILE A 35 -19.72 1.90 -4.07
C ILE A 35 -19.79 0.39 -4.30
N PRO A 36 -19.69 -0.09 -5.55
CA PRO A 36 -19.70 -1.53 -5.82
C PRO A 36 -18.60 -2.26 -5.06
N ASN A 37 -18.90 -3.48 -4.62
CA ASN A 37 -17.91 -4.35 -4.02
C ASN A 37 -16.77 -4.64 -5.02
N ALA A 38 -15.55 -4.29 -4.64
CA ALA A 38 -14.34 -4.57 -5.38
C ALA A 38 -13.23 -5.01 -4.40
N SER A 39 -13.59 -5.89 -3.45
CA SER A 39 -12.73 -6.22 -2.31
C SER A 39 -11.39 -6.83 -2.72
N PHE A 40 -10.31 -6.42 -2.03
CA PHE A 40 -8.94 -6.86 -2.27
C PHE A 40 -8.07 -6.66 -1.01
N PRO A 41 -6.91 -7.33 -0.89
CA PRO A 41 -5.92 -7.02 0.14
C PRO A 41 -5.03 -5.84 -0.30
N GLY A 42 -4.95 -4.79 0.52
CA GLY A 42 -3.98 -3.70 0.40
C GLY A 42 -2.54 -4.18 0.64
N VAL A 43 -2.39 -5.12 1.59
CA VAL A 43 -1.10 -5.76 1.93
C VAL A 43 -1.04 -7.21 1.46
N VAL A 44 -0.06 -7.50 0.59
CA VAL A 44 0.39 -8.87 0.27
C VAL A 44 1.92 -8.87 0.18
N SER A 45 2.60 -9.72 0.96
CA SER A 45 4.05 -9.65 1.08
C SER A 45 4.71 -10.99 1.39
N THR A 46 6.00 -11.08 1.09
CA THR A 46 6.92 -12.10 1.63
C THR A 46 7.92 -11.45 2.58
N LEU A 47 8.58 -12.24 3.44
CA LEU A 47 9.61 -11.71 4.32
C LEU A 47 10.88 -11.36 3.53
N PRO A 48 11.47 -10.18 3.77
CA PRO A 48 12.75 -9.83 3.16
C PRO A 48 13.87 -10.68 3.76
N GLY A 49 14.93 -10.91 2.97
CA GLY A 49 16.18 -11.47 3.48
C GLY A 49 17.02 -10.43 4.23
N PRO A 50 18.09 -10.83 4.93
CA PRO A 50 18.95 -9.90 5.67
C PRO A 50 19.56 -8.79 4.80
N ALA A 51 19.94 -9.10 3.56
CA ALA A 51 20.47 -8.11 2.62
C ALA A 51 19.41 -7.08 2.23
N GLN A 52 18.21 -7.55 1.86
CA GLN A 52 17.09 -6.67 1.51
C GLN A 52 16.70 -5.78 2.70
N LEU A 53 16.64 -6.34 3.90
CA LEU A 53 16.35 -5.58 5.13
C LEU A 53 17.38 -4.46 5.35
N ALA A 54 18.67 -4.77 5.23
CA ALA A 54 19.74 -3.79 5.38
C ALA A 54 19.64 -2.66 4.35
N ASP A 55 19.40 -2.99 3.07
CA ASP A 55 19.24 -2.00 2.00
C ASP A 55 18.03 -1.09 2.23
N MET A 56 16.90 -1.67 2.67
CA MET A 56 15.66 -0.94 3.00
C MET A 56 15.87 0.04 4.15
N LEU A 57 16.48 -0.43 5.25
CA LEU A 57 16.79 0.42 6.41
C LEU A 57 17.74 1.55 6.03
N GLN A 58 18.79 1.23 5.25
CA GLN A 58 19.78 2.22 4.84
C GLN A 58 19.16 3.33 3.98
N ARG A 59 18.39 2.99 2.94
CA ARG A 59 17.81 3.99 2.04
C ARG A 59 16.72 4.82 2.72
N GLU A 60 15.93 4.23 3.61
CA GLU A 60 14.92 4.95 4.39
C GLU A 60 15.56 5.91 5.39
N GLN A 61 16.67 5.50 6.03
CA GLN A 61 17.44 6.40 6.88
C GLN A 61 18.10 7.54 6.08
N GLN A 62 18.58 7.28 4.87
CA GLN A 62 19.10 8.33 3.98
C GLN A 62 18.02 9.35 3.63
N LEU A 63 16.80 8.89 3.33
CA LEU A 63 15.66 9.78 3.09
C LEU A 63 15.31 10.62 4.33
N ALA A 64 15.29 10.01 5.51
CA ALA A 64 15.09 10.73 6.78
C ALA A 64 16.16 11.81 7.00
N ASN A 65 17.43 11.48 6.76
CA ASN A 65 18.56 12.39 6.94
C ASN A 65 18.50 13.58 5.97
N ALA A 66 17.92 13.40 4.79
CA ALA A 66 17.66 14.47 3.83
C ALA A 66 16.39 15.29 4.14
N GLY A 67 15.68 14.98 5.23
CA GLY A 67 14.45 15.66 5.63
C GLY A 67 13.20 15.20 4.88
N GLY A 68 13.27 14.08 4.17
CA GLY A 68 12.13 13.49 3.48
C GLY A 68 11.12 12.84 4.43
N GLN A 69 9.88 12.69 3.95
CA GLN A 69 8.84 12.00 4.69
C GLN A 69 9.07 10.48 4.61
N VAL A 70 9.33 9.85 5.76
CA VAL A 70 9.59 8.41 5.86
C VAL A 70 9.18 7.89 7.23
N SER A 71 8.73 6.63 7.26
CA SER A 71 8.33 5.95 8.49
C SER A 71 9.42 4.98 8.93
N LEU A 72 10.41 5.49 9.67
CA LEU A 72 11.47 4.66 10.26
C LEU A 72 10.91 3.63 11.25
N PRO A 73 11.67 2.54 11.53
CA PRO A 73 11.34 1.60 12.60
C PRO A 73 10.96 2.31 13.90
N SER A 74 9.91 1.81 14.53
CA SER A 74 9.46 2.32 15.83
C SER A 74 9.06 1.14 16.70
N PRO A 75 9.63 1.01 17.90
CA PRO A 75 9.30 -0.11 18.78
C PRO A 75 7.95 0.03 19.48
N ILE A 76 7.32 1.20 19.40
CA ILE A 76 6.04 1.47 20.07
C ILE A 76 4.93 0.73 19.34
N GLY A 77 4.32 -0.24 20.03
CA GLY A 77 3.23 -1.06 19.46
C GLY A 77 3.68 -2.08 18.43
N ALA A 78 4.99 -2.26 18.23
CA ALA A 78 5.52 -3.21 17.27
C ALA A 78 5.34 -4.66 17.72
N SER A 79 5.12 -5.56 16.75
CA SER A 79 4.89 -6.98 16.97
C SER A 79 5.83 -7.82 16.10
N PRO A 80 6.41 -8.92 16.63
CA PRO A 80 6.27 -9.40 18.00
C PRO A 80 7.09 -8.55 19.01
N PRO A 81 6.56 -8.24 20.21
CA PRO A 81 7.22 -7.33 21.15
C PRO A 81 8.61 -7.80 21.63
N ALA A 82 8.84 -9.11 21.68
CA ALA A 82 10.13 -9.67 22.08
C ALA A 82 11.26 -9.42 21.06
N ILE A 83 10.92 -9.11 19.81
CA ILE A 83 11.88 -8.80 18.75
C ILE A 83 11.85 -7.30 18.46
N CYS A 84 10.67 -6.75 18.23
CA CYS A 84 10.49 -5.38 17.74
C CYS A 84 10.08 -4.38 18.81
N GLY A 85 9.68 -4.82 20.01
CA GLY A 85 9.21 -3.92 21.06
C GLY A 85 10.35 -3.12 21.71
N PRO A 86 10.05 -2.24 22.70
CA PRO A 86 11.06 -1.35 23.28
C PRO A 86 12.24 -2.06 23.95
N ASN A 87 12.05 -3.31 24.38
CA ASN A 87 13.10 -4.17 24.94
C ASN A 87 13.39 -5.38 24.02
N GLY A 88 12.98 -5.29 22.76
CA GLY A 88 13.14 -6.36 21.79
C GLY A 88 14.58 -6.48 21.30
N SER A 89 14.94 -7.65 20.80
CA SER A 89 16.30 -7.93 20.32
C SER A 89 16.71 -7.13 19.07
N ALA A 90 15.74 -6.57 18.33
CA ALA A 90 15.93 -5.90 17.05
C ALA A 90 14.95 -4.70 16.89
N ALA A 91 14.73 -3.96 17.98
CA ALA A 91 13.76 -2.87 18.07
C ALA A 91 13.88 -1.80 16.95
N ASP A 92 15.10 -1.52 16.52
CA ASP A 92 15.42 -0.49 15.52
C ASP A 92 15.53 -1.04 14.09
N GLU A 93 15.28 -2.35 13.89
CA GLU A 93 15.38 -3.02 12.58
C GLU A 93 14.01 -3.43 12.03
N CYS A 94 12.95 -3.36 12.83
CA CYS A 94 11.62 -3.76 12.40
C CYS A 94 10.98 -2.70 11.50
N LEU A 95 11.06 -2.93 10.18
CA LEU A 95 10.44 -2.08 9.15
C LEU A 95 8.96 -1.82 9.43
N ARG A 96 8.53 -0.59 9.19
CA ARG A 96 7.10 -0.26 9.16
C ARG A 96 6.47 -0.86 7.91
N THR A 97 5.23 -1.34 8.05
CA THR A 97 4.42 -1.93 6.97
C THR A 97 3.69 -0.87 6.13
N ILE A 98 4.01 0.42 6.29
CA ILE A 98 3.32 1.53 5.61
C ILE A 98 3.69 1.59 4.12
N PRO A 99 4.98 1.65 3.71
CA PRO A 99 5.30 1.72 2.29
C PRO A 99 5.36 0.32 1.66
N PRO A 100 5.00 0.18 0.37
CA PRO A 100 5.36 -0.99 -0.41
C PRO A 100 6.86 -1.00 -0.68
N ARG A 101 7.41 -2.20 -0.89
CA ARG A 101 8.80 -2.43 -1.28
C ARG A 101 8.90 -3.57 -2.30
N GLU A 102 10.10 -4.01 -2.62
CA GLU A 102 10.39 -5.04 -3.61
C GLU A 102 9.76 -6.40 -3.24
N HIS A 103 9.56 -6.65 -1.95
CA HIS A 103 8.88 -7.85 -1.43
C HIS A 103 7.34 -7.75 -1.39
N GLY A 104 6.76 -6.76 -2.07
CA GLY A 104 5.35 -6.39 -1.93
C GLY A 104 5.12 -5.51 -0.72
N GLY A 105 4.22 -5.91 0.18
CA GLY A 105 3.81 -5.08 1.31
C GLY A 105 2.53 -4.32 0.97
N ASN A 106 2.43 -3.10 1.49
CA ASN A 106 1.26 -2.24 1.34
C ASN A 106 1.21 -1.57 -0.03
N MET A 107 0.80 -2.33 -1.04
CA MET A 107 0.82 -1.87 -2.44
C MET A 107 -0.47 -1.14 -2.82
N ASP A 108 -1.58 -1.44 -2.15
CA ASP A 108 -2.87 -0.78 -2.34
C ASP A 108 -3.35 -0.78 -3.80
N ILE A 109 -3.05 -1.87 -4.49
CA ILE A 109 -3.45 -2.10 -5.88
C ILE A 109 -4.85 -2.70 -5.87
N ARG A 110 -5.86 -1.85 -6.11
CA ARG A 110 -7.29 -2.22 -6.17
C ARG A 110 -7.65 -3.35 -7.16
N TYR A 111 -6.71 -3.73 -8.01
CA TYR A 111 -6.86 -4.80 -8.99
C TYR A 111 -6.42 -6.16 -8.45
N LEU A 112 -5.87 -6.27 -7.23
CA LEU A 112 -5.53 -7.57 -6.59
C LEU A 112 -6.77 -8.31 -6.05
N GLN A 113 -7.80 -8.41 -6.88
CA GLN A 113 -9.09 -9.02 -6.53
C GLN A 113 -9.07 -10.54 -6.69
N ALA A 114 -10.16 -11.19 -6.26
CA ALA A 114 -10.34 -12.63 -6.42
C ALA A 114 -10.16 -13.07 -7.89
N GLY A 115 -9.27 -14.05 -8.10
CA GLY A 115 -8.91 -14.57 -9.43
C GLY A 115 -7.70 -13.90 -10.07
N VAL A 116 -7.05 -12.96 -9.39
CA VAL A 116 -5.72 -12.44 -9.74
C VAL A 116 -4.64 -13.23 -9.04
N SER A 117 -3.58 -13.54 -9.77
CA SER A 117 -2.34 -14.14 -9.26
C SER A 117 -1.31 -13.04 -9.08
N ILE A 118 -0.60 -13.04 -7.96
CA ILE A 118 0.55 -12.16 -7.70
C ILE A 118 1.82 -12.99 -7.54
N TYR A 119 2.88 -12.58 -8.21
CA TYR A 119 4.22 -13.14 -8.14
C TYR A 119 5.05 -12.29 -7.19
N LEU A 120 5.52 -12.90 -6.10
CA LEU A 120 6.33 -12.28 -5.06
C LEU A 120 7.70 -12.94 -5.01
N PRO A 121 8.79 -12.18 -4.78
CA PRO A 121 10.10 -12.77 -4.57
C PRO A 121 10.14 -13.56 -3.25
N CYS A 122 10.91 -14.64 -3.21
CA CYS A 122 11.11 -15.45 -2.01
C CYS A 122 12.58 -15.34 -1.56
N PHE A 123 12.85 -14.49 -0.56
CA PHE A 123 14.22 -14.18 -0.13
C PHE A 123 14.76 -15.13 0.96
N ILE A 124 13.86 -15.83 1.66
CA ILE A 124 14.20 -16.75 2.74
C ILE A 124 13.48 -18.07 2.55
N GLU A 125 13.98 -19.13 3.20
CA GLU A 125 13.30 -20.43 3.21
C GLU A 125 11.86 -20.29 3.74
N GLY A 126 10.91 -20.85 3.00
CA GLY A 126 9.47 -20.75 3.31
C GLY A 126 8.82 -19.41 2.94
N CYS A 127 9.58 -18.43 2.45
CA CYS A 127 9.16 -17.09 1.98
C CYS A 127 8.48 -16.19 3.00
N GLY A 128 7.74 -16.72 3.98
CA GLY A 128 7.01 -15.96 4.99
C GLY A 128 5.88 -15.10 4.39
N LEU A 129 4.94 -15.72 3.67
CA LEU A 129 3.78 -15.01 3.13
C LEU A 129 2.95 -14.35 4.25
N THR A 130 2.68 -13.05 4.10
CA THR A 130 1.78 -12.28 4.96
C THR A 130 0.75 -11.55 4.11
N ILE A 131 -0.49 -11.47 4.62
CA ILE A 131 -1.62 -10.83 3.94
C ILE A 131 -2.42 -10.08 5.01
N GLY A 132 -2.84 -8.87 4.70
CA GLY A 132 -3.62 -8.04 5.61
C GLY A 132 -4.24 -6.86 4.90
N ASP A 133 -4.72 -5.90 5.70
CA ASP A 133 -5.27 -4.63 5.23
C ASP A 133 -6.36 -4.81 4.16
N LEU A 134 -7.45 -5.47 4.56
CA LEU A 134 -8.48 -5.83 3.59
C LEU A 134 -9.40 -4.65 3.33
N HIS A 135 -9.49 -4.27 2.05
CA HIS A 135 -10.29 -3.15 1.60
C HIS A 135 -11.56 -3.68 0.94
N TYR A 136 -12.71 -3.09 1.23
CA TYR A 136 -13.95 -3.38 0.51
C TYR A 136 -13.94 -2.79 -0.91
N ALA A 137 -13.39 -1.58 -1.04
CA ALA A 137 -13.13 -0.89 -2.30
C ALA A 137 -12.18 0.28 -2.05
N GLN A 138 -11.46 0.69 -3.09
CA GLN A 138 -10.55 1.83 -3.10
C GLN A 138 -10.57 2.52 -4.47
N GLY A 139 -10.26 3.82 -4.51
CA GLY A 139 -9.88 4.52 -5.74
C GLY A 139 -8.42 4.25 -6.12
N ASP A 140 -8.03 4.57 -7.36
CA ASP A 140 -6.61 4.52 -7.73
C ASP A 140 -5.82 5.58 -6.94
N GLY A 141 -4.67 5.16 -6.41
CA GLY A 141 -3.74 6.02 -5.65
C GLY A 141 -4.12 6.27 -4.18
N GLU A 142 -5.24 5.73 -3.69
CA GLU A 142 -5.67 5.87 -2.29
C GLU A 142 -5.52 7.30 -1.75
N VAL A 143 -5.98 8.29 -2.51
CA VAL A 143 -5.63 9.69 -2.27
C VAL A 143 -6.11 10.25 -0.92
N SER A 144 -7.10 9.60 -0.29
CA SER A 144 -7.55 9.89 1.08
C SER A 144 -6.57 9.44 2.17
N GLY A 145 -5.63 8.55 1.85
CA GLY A 145 -4.73 7.86 2.76
C GLY A 145 -5.34 6.63 3.47
N THR A 146 -6.60 6.31 3.17
CA THR A 146 -7.31 5.10 3.62
C THR A 146 -8.33 4.68 2.56
N ALA A 147 -8.70 3.41 2.56
CA ALA A 147 -9.75 2.85 1.72
C ALA A 147 -11.09 2.73 2.49
N ILE A 148 -12.03 1.93 1.95
CA ILE A 148 -13.14 1.40 2.75
C ILE A 148 -12.60 0.18 3.53
N GLU A 149 -11.98 0.46 4.67
CA GLU A 149 -11.33 -0.57 5.51
C GLU A 149 -12.31 -1.58 6.09
N MET A 150 -11.93 -2.86 6.12
CA MET A 150 -12.74 -3.91 6.72
C MET A 150 -11.94 -5.08 7.29
N SER A 151 -12.55 -5.77 8.26
CA SER A 151 -12.14 -7.14 8.61
C SER A 151 -12.80 -8.13 7.65
N ALA A 152 -12.01 -9.05 7.09
CA ALA A 152 -12.51 -10.11 6.22
C ALA A 152 -11.63 -11.38 6.30
N ASN A 153 -12.14 -12.47 5.73
CA ASN A 153 -11.37 -13.70 5.52
C ASN A 153 -10.99 -13.78 4.05
N ILE A 154 -9.75 -14.17 3.77
CA ILE A 154 -9.25 -14.42 2.43
C ILE A 154 -8.86 -15.89 2.29
N TRP A 155 -9.14 -16.45 1.11
CA TRP A 155 -8.68 -17.78 0.73
C TRP A 155 -7.71 -17.61 -0.44
N VAL A 156 -6.51 -18.17 -0.27
CA VAL A 156 -5.45 -18.11 -1.27
C VAL A 156 -4.94 -19.51 -1.57
N THR A 157 -4.39 -19.68 -2.77
CA THR A 157 -3.56 -20.83 -3.14
C THR A 157 -2.16 -20.31 -3.40
N THR A 158 -1.14 -21.04 -2.95
CA THR A 158 0.25 -20.66 -3.07
C THR A 158 1.04 -21.76 -3.76
N GLU A 159 2.00 -21.36 -4.59
CA GLU A 159 2.91 -22.25 -5.31
C GLU A 159 4.29 -21.60 -5.37
N LEU A 160 5.35 -22.42 -5.23
CA LEU A 160 6.71 -21.97 -5.50
C LEU A 160 7.01 -22.14 -6.99
N VAL A 161 7.29 -21.02 -7.67
CA VAL A 161 7.59 -20.99 -9.10
C VAL A 161 9.08 -20.75 -9.30
N THR A 162 9.76 -21.65 -10.03
CA THR A 162 11.21 -21.57 -10.28
C THR A 162 11.58 -20.94 -11.61
N ASP A 163 10.64 -20.85 -12.55
CA ASP A 163 10.78 -20.21 -13.87
C ASP A 163 9.78 -19.05 -14.00
N GLY A 164 9.78 -18.18 -12.99
CA GLY A 164 8.89 -17.03 -12.88
C GLY A 164 9.41 -15.80 -13.62
N PRO A 165 8.64 -14.71 -13.68
CA PRO A 165 9.12 -13.44 -14.22
C PRO A 165 10.30 -12.91 -13.40
N ASP A 166 11.10 -12.01 -14.00
CA ASP A 166 12.11 -11.26 -13.27
C ASP A 166 11.46 -10.26 -12.31
N LEU A 167 11.59 -10.53 -11.00
CA LEU A 167 11.01 -9.73 -9.92
C LEU A 167 12.03 -8.77 -9.28
N SER A 168 13.15 -8.47 -9.95
CA SER A 168 14.23 -7.63 -9.41
C SER A 168 13.77 -6.23 -8.98
N PHE A 169 12.68 -5.72 -9.55
CA PHE A 169 12.13 -4.39 -9.25
C PHE A 169 10.79 -4.42 -8.49
N GLY A 170 10.33 -5.61 -8.09
CA GLY A 170 9.11 -5.78 -7.31
C GLY A 170 8.13 -6.79 -7.88
N PRO A 171 6.94 -6.90 -7.25
CA PRO A 171 5.96 -7.91 -7.59
C PRO A 171 5.29 -7.66 -8.94
N HIS A 172 4.92 -8.74 -9.62
CA HIS A 172 4.06 -8.71 -10.80
C HIS A 172 2.71 -9.34 -10.48
N TYR A 173 1.64 -8.98 -11.18
CA TYR A 173 0.36 -9.65 -11.06
C TYR A 173 -0.29 -9.87 -12.42
N GLU A 174 -1.08 -10.94 -12.53
CA GLU A 174 -1.83 -11.28 -13.73
C GLU A 174 -3.24 -11.76 -13.39
N GLY A 175 -4.16 -11.56 -14.32
CA GLY A 175 -5.54 -12.00 -14.15
C GLY A 175 -6.41 -11.67 -15.36
N MET A 176 -7.71 -11.91 -15.23
CA MET A 176 -8.65 -11.55 -16.28
C MET A 176 -8.71 -10.04 -16.45
N SER A 177 -8.66 -9.56 -17.70
CA SER A 177 -8.72 -8.12 -18.01
C SER A 177 -9.95 -7.41 -17.45
N ARG A 178 -11.05 -8.14 -17.23
CA ARG A 178 -12.28 -7.62 -16.60
C ARG A 178 -12.07 -7.01 -15.21
N VAL A 179 -10.99 -7.38 -14.52
CA VAL A 179 -10.64 -6.78 -13.21
C VAL A 179 -10.29 -5.29 -13.37
N LEU A 180 -9.85 -4.89 -14.56
CA LEU A 180 -9.56 -3.49 -14.93
C LEU A 180 -10.81 -2.74 -15.43
N ASP A 181 -11.98 -3.38 -15.49
CA ASP A 181 -13.19 -2.73 -15.98
C ASP A 181 -13.65 -1.63 -15.02
N ILE A 182 -14.14 -0.52 -15.57
CA ILE A 182 -14.80 0.51 -14.78
C ILE A 182 -16.11 -0.09 -14.23
N PRO A 183 -16.33 -0.14 -12.90
CA PRO A 183 -17.51 -0.76 -12.30
C PRO A 183 -18.75 0.14 -12.40
N SER A 184 -18.91 0.85 -13.51
CA SER A 184 -20.00 1.77 -13.78
C SER A 184 -20.33 1.79 -15.27
N ARG A 185 -21.62 1.99 -15.56
CA ARG A 185 -22.13 2.18 -16.94
C ARG A 185 -21.75 3.54 -17.54
N ARG A 186 -21.33 4.50 -16.71
CA ARG A 186 -20.95 5.87 -17.12
C ARG A 186 -19.73 6.30 -16.33
N PHE A 187 -18.85 7.08 -16.97
CA PHE A 187 -17.73 7.73 -16.30
C PHE A 187 -17.73 9.22 -16.62
N TYR A 188 -17.15 10.00 -15.71
CA TYR A 188 -16.77 11.39 -15.91
C TYR A 188 -15.29 11.48 -15.59
N ALA A 189 -14.48 11.90 -16.57
CA ALA A 189 -13.03 11.97 -16.44
C ALA A 189 -12.57 13.42 -16.29
N VAL A 190 -11.55 13.62 -15.47
CA VAL A 190 -10.85 14.91 -15.28
C VAL A 190 -9.39 14.77 -15.69
N THR A 191 -8.76 15.88 -16.06
CA THR A 191 -7.33 15.93 -16.43
C THR A 191 -6.64 17.03 -15.63
N GLY A 192 -5.52 16.68 -14.99
CA GLY A 192 -4.62 17.63 -14.33
C GLY A 192 -3.41 17.93 -15.21
N ILE A 193 -2.97 19.19 -15.24
CA ILE A 193 -1.75 19.62 -15.93
C ILE A 193 -0.84 20.23 -14.86
N PRO A 194 0.42 19.76 -14.70
CA PRO A 194 1.35 20.29 -13.71
C PRO A 194 1.91 21.65 -14.17
N ILE A 195 1.12 22.71 -14.00
CA ILE A 195 1.54 24.08 -14.31
C ILE A 195 2.23 24.64 -13.07
N LYS A 196 3.53 24.92 -13.19
CA LYS A 196 4.35 25.59 -12.17
C LYS A 196 4.86 26.93 -12.68
N ASN A 197 5.24 27.82 -11.77
CA ASN A 197 5.90 29.07 -12.15
C ASN A 197 7.31 28.78 -12.69
N THR A 198 7.82 29.65 -13.57
CA THR A 198 9.20 29.57 -14.04
C THR A 198 10.17 29.64 -12.85
N GLY A 199 11.05 28.65 -12.73
CA GLY A 199 12.03 28.55 -11.63
C GLY A 199 11.51 27.87 -10.35
N GLU A 200 10.21 27.60 -10.24
CA GLU A 200 9.65 26.84 -9.14
C GLU A 200 10.05 25.36 -9.26
N VAL A 201 10.67 24.79 -8.23
CA VAL A 201 10.89 23.34 -8.13
C VAL A 201 9.81 22.81 -7.18
N PRO A 202 8.88 21.98 -7.66
CA PRO A 202 7.88 21.38 -6.79
C PRO A 202 8.57 20.62 -5.64
N PRO A 203 8.10 20.74 -4.39
CA PRO A 203 8.74 20.12 -3.23
C PRO A 203 8.97 18.60 -3.37
N ASP A 204 8.07 17.94 -4.09
CA ASP A 204 8.03 16.51 -4.42
C ASP A 204 9.04 16.08 -5.51
N MET A 205 9.72 17.03 -6.16
CA MET A 205 10.71 16.76 -7.21
C MET A 205 12.17 16.95 -6.77
N ASN A 206 12.41 17.37 -5.53
CA ASN A 206 13.75 17.35 -4.93
C ASN A 206 14.08 15.92 -4.45
N TYR A 207 14.89 15.19 -5.22
CA TYR A 207 15.28 13.83 -4.90
C TYR A 207 16.70 13.78 -4.32
N LEU A 208 17.02 12.72 -3.57
CA LEU A 208 18.39 12.45 -3.11
C LEU A 208 19.34 12.42 -4.32
N ASN A 209 20.31 13.34 -4.35
CA ASN A 209 21.26 13.54 -5.46
C ASN A 209 20.64 14.13 -6.75
N SER A 210 19.63 15.00 -6.66
CA SER A 210 19.09 15.73 -7.83
C SER A 210 19.91 16.96 -8.25
N ASP A 211 21.14 17.12 -7.74
CA ASP A 211 22.10 18.16 -8.16
C ASP A 211 22.82 17.79 -9.47
#